data_AF-A0A7C6HCX9-F1
#
_entry.id   AF-A0A7C6HCX9-F1
#
_cell.length_a   1.000
_cell.length_b   1.000
_cell.length_c   1.000
_cell.angle_alpha   90.00
_cell.angle_beta   90.00
_cell.angle_gamma   90.00
#
_symmetry.space_group_name_H-M   'P 1'
#
loop_
_entity.id
_entity.type
_entity.pdbx_description
1 polymer ?
#
loop_
_entity_poly.entity_id
_entity_poly.type
_entity_poly.pdbx_seq_one_letter_code
_entity_poly.pdbx_strand_id
1 'polypeptide(L)' 'MIEIKHKALKNIKFIDLFAGIGAFRMALESFGAKCVFSSEWN' A
#
# COMPACT_ATOMS: atom_id res chain seq x y z
N MET A 1 6.52 -11.32 -3.85
CA MET A 1 6.58 -10.55 -2.58
C MET A 1 7.07 -11.47 -1.48
N ILE A 2 7.79 -10.91 -0.50
CA ILE A 2 8.25 -11.65 0.68
C ILE A 2 7.21 -11.57 1.79
N GLU A 3 7.21 -12.54 2.71
CA GLU A 3 6.36 -12.49 3.88
C GLU A 3 6.96 -11.53 4.93
N ILE A 4 6.17 -10.55 5.38
CA ILE A 4 6.54 -9.61 6.42
C ILE A 4 5.92 -10.05 7.75
N LYS A 5 6.75 -10.58 8.67
CA LYS A 5 6.30 -11.06 9.99
C LYS A 5 5.82 -9.92 10.90
N HIS A 6 6.55 -8.80 10.93
CA HIS A 6 6.20 -7.63 11.74
C HIS A 6 5.55 -6.55 10.89
N LYS A 7 4.22 -6.39 11.04
CA LYS A 7 3.42 -5.40 10.29
C LYS A 7 3.49 -4.02 10.95
N ALA A 8 4.58 -3.31 10.68
CA ALA A 8 4.87 -1.99 11.27
C ALA A 8 3.79 -0.92 10.99
N LEU A 9 3.01 -1.05 9.92
CA LEU A 9 2.00 -0.07 9.49
C LEU A 9 0.56 -0.52 9.77
N LYS A 10 0.36 -1.48 10.68
CA LYS A 10 -0.99 -1.95 11.05
C LYS A 10 -1.88 -0.77 11.49
N ASN A 11 -3.12 -0.73 10.98
CA ASN A 11 -4.11 0.33 11.21
C ASN A 11 -3.78 1.70 10.63
N ILE A 12 -2.70 1.85 9.86
CA ILE A 12 -2.41 3.06 9.09
C ILE A 12 -3.23 3.05 7.81
N LYS A 13 -3.83 4.19 7.48
CA LYS A 13 -4.50 4.43 6.20
C LYS A 13 -3.58 5.26 5.32
N PHE A 14 -3.54 4.96 4.03
CA PHE A 14 -2.77 5.74 3.06
C PHE A 14 -3.53 5.94 1.77
N ILE A 15 -3.03 6.87 0.97
CA ILE A 15 -3.51 7.20 -0.36
C ILE A 15 -2.40 6.89 -1.36
N ASP A 16 -2.75 6.26 -2.48
CA ASP A 16 -1.83 5.86 -3.55
C ASP A 16 -2.06 6.72 -4.81
N LEU A 17 -1.35 7.84 -4.91
CA LEU A 17 -1.42 8.75 -6.06
C LEU A 17 -0.37 8.37 -7.11
N PHE A 18 -0.69 8.55 -8.39
CA PHE A 18 0.14 8.09 -9.51
C PHE A 18 0.41 6.58 -9.38
N ALA A 19 -0.68 5.83 -9.13
CA ALA A 19 -0.62 4.46 -8.67
C ALA A 19 0.13 3.54 -9.64
N GLY A 20 0.09 3.82 -10.95
CA GLY A 20 0.65 2.98 -11.99
C GLY A 20 0.20 1.53 -11.82
N ILE A 21 1.17 0.63 -11.71
CA ILE A 21 0.93 -0.81 -11.46
C ILE A 21 0.67 -1.17 -9.98
N GLY A 22 0.60 -0.18 -9.08
CA GLY A 22 0.28 -0.35 -7.67
C GLY A 22 1.43 -0.87 -6.80
N ALA A 23 2.70 -0.63 -7.18
CA ALA A 23 3.86 -1.11 -6.43
C ALA A 23 3.91 -0.55 -5.00
N PHE A 24 3.59 0.74 -4.82
CA PHE A 24 3.49 1.37 -3.51
C PHE A 24 2.39 0.75 -2.66
N ARG A 25 1.22 0.53 -3.25
CA ARG A 25 0.13 -0.17 -2.58
C ARG A 25 0.55 -1.56 -2.11
N MET A 26 1.12 -2.38 -2.99
CA MET A 26 1.57 -3.73 -2.63
C MET A 26 2.61 -3.71 -1.49
N ALA A 27 3.56 -2.78 -1.55
CA ALA A 27 4.54 -2.61 -0.48
C ALA A 27 3.85 -2.24 0.84
N LEU A 28 3.07 -1.16 0.88
CA LEU A 28 2.45 -0.65 2.12
C LEU A 28 1.42 -1.62 2.72
N GLU A 29 0.65 -2.31 1.89
CA GLU A 29 -0.29 -3.35 2.35
C GLU A 29 0.46 -4.56 2.93
N SER A 30 1.64 -4.92 2.40
CA SER A 30 2.47 -5.99 3.00
C SER A 30 2.94 -5.66 4.42
N PHE A 31 3.15 -4.37 4.72
CA PHE A 31 3.45 -3.86 6.07
C PHE A 31 2.20 -3.64 6.94
N GLY A 32 1.01 -3.95 6.43
CA GLY A 32 -0.25 -3.91 7.19
C GLY A 32 -1.03 -2.60 7.10
N ALA A 33 -0.60 -1.65 6.26
CA ALA A 33 -1.39 -0.46 5.98
C ALA A 33 -2.62 -0.79 5.11
N LYS A 34 -3.61 0.09 5.10
CA LYS A 34 -4.80 -0.03 4.25
C LYS A 34 -4.86 1.14 3.26
N CYS A 35 -4.85 0.83 1.96
CA CYS A 35 -5.13 1.83 0.94
C CYS A 35 -6.60 2.24 1.04
N VAL A 36 -6.88 3.54 1.11
CA VAL A 36 -8.26 4.07 1.17
C VAL A 36 -8.63 4.94 -0.02
N PHE A 37 -7.65 5.33 -0.83
CA PHE A 37 -7.86 6.01 -2.10
C PHE A 37 -6.68 5.69 -3.01
N SER A 38 -6.94 5.52 -4.30
CA SER A 38 -5.92 5.34 -5.31
C SER A 38 -6.32 6.09 -6.57
N SER A 39 -5.36 6.75 -7.20
CA SER A 39 -5.60 7.56 -8.40
C SER A 39 -4.47 7.37 -9.40
N GLU A 40 -4.86 7.16 -10.65
CA GLU A 40 -3.99 7.13 -11.82
C GLU A 40 -4.74 7.81 -12.97
N TRP A 41 -4.01 8.47 -13.87
CA TRP A 41 -4.61 9.16 -15.02
C TRP A 41 -4.86 8.25 -16.23
N ASN A 42 -4.26 7.06 -16.23
CA ASN A 42 -4.24 6.10 -17.32
C ASN A 42 -5.37 5.09 -17.14
#